data_AF-A0A437STY1-F1
#
_entry.id   AF-A0A437STY1-F1
#
_cell.length_a   1.000
_cell.length_b   1.000
_cell.length_c   1.000
_cell.angle_alpha   90.00
_cell.angle_beta   90.00
_cell.angle_gamma   90.00
#
_symmetry.space_group_name_H-M   'P 1'
#
loop_
_entity.id
_entity.type
_entity.pdbx_description
1 polymer ?
#
loop_
_entity_poly.entity_id
_entity_poly.type
_entity_poly.pdbx_seq_one_letter_code
_entity_poly.pdbx_strand_id
1 'polypeptide(L)'
;MQTIDNSLLQVSVDENGAQMNHLVKLADNFDYLQDREGQEHVTVAFPALGHDDNWALKLPWTVVDKGDARVSLTLIDTPKSYKKFPYHFEVMVTYAIEGNQLNVSFYLKNNSNKDMPFSLGFLMPLSQEWQAQTELNKLVLTGPENHSGELTSTDFKLQFADQKADCVCETTLNKESDRTFKLSFTIA
;
A
#
# COMPACT_ATOMS: atom_id res chain seq x y z
N MET A 1 -4.85 -6.66 14.06
CA MET A 1 -5.64 -5.71 13.24
C MET A 1 -5.58 -4.36 13.91
N GLN A 2 -5.25 -3.33 13.14
CA GLN A 2 -5.07 -1.96 13.59
C GLN A 2 -6.12 -1.07 12.92
N THR A 3 -6.76 -0.19 13.67
CA THR A 3 -7.71 0.81 13.14
C THR A 3 -7.18 2.19 13.42
N ILE A 4 -7.20 3.06 12.42
CA ILE A 4 -6.91 4.49 12.53
C ILE A 4 -8.11 5.28 12.02
N ASP A 5 -8.37 6.44 12.61
CA ASP A 5 -9.49 7.28 12.20
C ASP A 5 -9.25 8.77 12.49
N ASN A 6 -10.10 9.59 11.88
CA ASN A 6 -10.30 10.98 12.23
C ASN A 6 -11.79 11.33 12.09
N SER A 7 -12.15 12.61 12.03
CA SER A 7 -13.55 13.03 11.90
C SER A 7 -14.23 12.69 10.55
N LEU A 8 -13.48 12.27 9.53
CA LEU A 8 -13.96 12.05 8.17
C LEU A 8 -13.78 10.60 7.69
N LEU A 9 -12.67 9.96 8.04
CA LEU A 9 -12.28 8.65 7.53
C LEU A 9 -11.92 7.68 8.66
N GLN A 10 -12.13 6.39 8.39
CA GLN A 10 -11.60 5.28 9.17
C GLN A 10 -10.89 4.29 8.24
N VAL A 11 -9.72 3.81 8.63
CA VAL A 11 -8.94 2.81 7.91
C VAL A 11 -8.57 1.67 8.83
N SER A 12 -8.72 0.44 8.34
CA SER A 12 -8.26 -0.75 9.06
C SER A 12 -7.15 -1.47 8.30
N VAL A 13 -6.12 -1.89 9.02
CA VAL A 13 -4.95 -2.59 8.50
C VAL A 13 -4.78 -3.91 9.22
N ASP A 14 -4.70 -5.02 8.48
CA ASP A 14 -4.26 -6.31 9.01
C ASP A 14 -2.74 -6.28 9.20
N GLU A 15 -2.28 -6.71 10.37
CA GLU A 15 -0.85 -6.86 10.64
C GLU A 15 -0.24 -7.98 9.80
N ASN A 16 -1.05 -8.95 9.37
CA ASN A 16 -0.63 -9.94 8.40
C ASN A 16 -0.55 -9.30 7.01
N GLY A 17 0.67 -9.09 6.52
CA GLY A 17 0.89 -8.50 5.21
C GLY A 17 0.81 -6.97 5.17
N ALA A 18 0.57 -6.32 6.32
CA ALA A 18 0.22 -4.90 6.41
C ALA A 18 -0.87 -4.53 5.39
N GLN A 19 -1.86 -5.40 5.22
CA GLN A 19 -2.91 -5.24 4.21
C GLN A 19 -3.96 -4.25 4.69
N MET A 20 -4.44 -3.39 3.81
CA MET A 20 -5.57 -2.52 4.14
C MET A 20 -6.87 -3.19 3.73
N ASN A 21 -7.79 -3.33 4.70
CA ASN A 21 -9.05 -4.07 4.52
C ASN A 21 -10.26 -3.15 4.35
N HIS A 22 -10.21 -1.96 4.97
CA HIS A 22 -11.31 -1.01 4.98
C HIS A 22 -10.77 0.41 4.81
N LEU A 23 -11.47 1.21 4.00
CA LEU A 23 -11.32 2.66 3.91
C LEU A 23 -12.72 3.26 3.87
N VAL A 24 -13.20 3.67 5.04
CA VAL A 24 -14.59 4.08 5.25
C VAL A 24 -14.67 5.59 5.35
N LYS A 25 -15.57 6.20 4.58
CA LYS A 25 -16.01 7.58 4.76
C LYS A 25 -17.13 7.62 5.79
N LEU A 26 -16.92 8.37 6.86
CA LEU A 26 -17.79 8.32 8.05
C LEU A 26 -19.12 9.04 7.87
N ALA A 27 -19.22 9.97 6.92
CA ALA A 27 -20.44 10.78 6.71
C ALA A 27 -21.64 9.94 6.25
N ASP A 28 -21.38 8.92 5.43
CA ASP A 28 -22.35 8.03 4.79
C ASP A 28 -22.06 6.55 5.08
N ASN A 29 -20.97 6.26 5.80
CA ASN A 29 -20.51 4.91 6.12
C ASN A 29 -20.21 4.07 4.85
N PHE A 30 -19.76 4.73 3.78
CA PHE A 30 -19.37 4.08 2.54
C PHE A 30 -17.92 3.57 2.63
N ASP A 31 -17.71 2.30 2.29
CA ASP A 31 -16.38 1.68 2.27
C ASP A 31 -15.87 1.56 0.83
N TYR A 32 -14.76 2.22 0.55
CA TYR A 32 -14.16 2.27 -0.78
C TYR A 32 -13.54 0.94 -1.23
N LEU A 33 -13.38 -0.03 -0.33
CA LEU A 33 -12.73 -1.31 -0.60
C LEU A 33 -13.68 -2.52 -0.59
N GLN A 34 -14.96 -2.36 -0.26
CA GLN A 34 -15.90 -3.49 -0.16
C GLN A 34 -16.97 -3.56 -1.25
N ASP A 35 -17.17 -4.80 -1.72
CA ASP A 35 -18.45 -5.34 -2.24
C ASP A 35 -18.81 -6.57 -1.35
N ARG A 36 -20.10 -6.85 -1.21
CA ARG A 36 -20.70 -7.88 -0.33
C ARG A 36 -20.30 -9.32 -0.66
N GLU A 37 -19.54 -9.60 -1.73
CA GLU A 37 -19.04 -10.94 -2.02
C GLU A 37 -17.56 -10.96 -2.46
N GLY A 38 -16.72 -11.66 -1.69
CA GLY A 38 -15.34 -11.98 -2.06
C GLY A 38 -14.29 -10.96 -1.58
N GLN A 39 -13.67 -11.26 -0.44
CA GLN A 39 -12.64 -10.45 0.22
C GLN A 39 -11.36 -10.34 -0.62
N GLU A 40 -11.21 -9.27 -1.41
CA GLU A 40 -9.89 -8.87 -1.89
C GLU A 40 -9.40 -7.66 -1.06
N HIS A 41 -8.22 -7.79 -0.45
CA HIS A 41 -7.61 -6.74 0.36
C HIS A 41 -6.57 -5.98 -0.44
N VAL A 42 -6.34 -4.72 -0.06
CA VAL A 42 -5.24 -3.95 -0.64
C VAL A 42 -3.92 -4.57 -0.21
N THR A 43 -3.13 -4.97 -1.19
CA THR A 43 -1.93 -5.80 -0.99
C THR A 43 -0.68 -4.97 -1.14
N VAL A 44 0.22 -5.04 -0.16
CA VAL A 44 1.62 -4.62 -0.31
C VAL A 44 2.39 -5.72 -1.04
N ALA A 45 3.13 -5.38 -2.08
CA ALA A 45 3.95 -6.31 -2.85
C ALA A 45 5.43 -5.93 -2.77
N PHE A 46 6.27 -6.82 -2.21
CA PHE A 46 7.71 -6.59 -2.11
C PHE A 46 8.52 -7.90 -1.93
N PRO A 47 9.70 -8.02 -2.58
CA PRO A 47 9.97 -7.59 -3.95
C PRO A 47 9.13 -8.40 -4.95
N ALA A 48 8.46 -7.76 -5.92
CA ALA A 48 7.64 -8.46 -6.93
C ALA A 48 8.39 -8.77 -8.25
N LEU A 49 9.73 -8.63 -8.28
CA LEU A 49 10.55 -8.78 -9.48
C LEU A 49 10.83 -10.26 -9.80
N GLY A 50 10.11 -10.86 -10.75
CA GLY A 50 10.46 -12.19 -11.31
C GLY A 50 10.59 -13.33 -10.28
N HIS A 51 10.06 -13.12 -9.07
CA HIS A 51 10.10 -14.05 -7.95
C HIS A 51 8.69 -14.55 -7.68
N ASP A 52 8.52 -15.86 -7.55
CA ASP A 52 7.23 -16.50 -7.24
C ASP A 52 6.67 -16.10 -5.84
N ASP A 53 7.42 -15.32 -5.06
CA ASP A 53 7.15 -15.04 -3.65
C ASP A 53 7.04 -13.53 -3.37
N ASN A 54 5.81 -13.02 -3.16
CA ASN A 54 5.61 -11.74 -2.48
C ASN A 54 5.98 -11.89 -0.99
N TRP A 55 7.14 -11.37 -0.58
CA TRP A 55 7.64 -11.50 0.79
C TRP A 55 6.86 -10.67 1.80
N ALA A 56 6.24 -9.56 1.38
CA ALA A 56 5.33 -8.80 2.24
C ALA A 56 4.19 -9.67 2.78
N LEU A 57 3.71 -10.67 2.03
CA LEU A 57 2.67 -11.60 2.48
C LEU A 57 3.19 -12.79 3.30
N LYS A 58 4.49 -13.03 3.31
CA LYS A 58 5.10 -14.24 3.88
C LYS A 58 5.93 -13.98 5.13
N LEU A 59 6.38 -12.75 5.32
CA LEU A 59 7.18 -12.34 6.47
C LEU A 59 6.29 -11.68 7.52
N PRO A 60 6.60 -11.87 8.81
CA PRO A 60 5.87 -11.23 9.88
C PRO A 60 6.13 -9.73 9.87
N TRP A 61 5.07 -8.96 10.08
CA TRP A 61 5.18 -7.52 10.32
C TRP A 61 5.11 -7.23 11.81
N THR A 62 5.75 -6.15 12.22
CA THR A 62 5.70 -5.62 13.58
C THR A 62 5.17 -4.20 13.55
N VAL A 63 4.17 -3.89 14.38
CA VAL A 63 3.71 -2.52 14.58
C VAL A 63 4.80 -1.76 15.36
N VAL A 64 5.31 -0.67 14.78
CA VAL A 64 6.41 0.13 15.36
C VAL A 64 5.98 1.53 15.78
N ASP A 65 4.85 2.00 15.27
CA ASP A 65 4.22 3.26 15.69
C ASP A 65 2.70 3.15 15.53
N LYS A 66 1.96 3.71 16.49
CA LYS A 66 0.50 3.75 16.47
C LYS A 66 0.00 4.99 17.22
N GLY A 67 -0.77 5.82 16.52
CA GLY A 67 -1.58 6.88 17.08
C GLY A 67 -3.03 6.80 16.57
N ASP A 68 -3.84 7.81 16.83
CA ASP A 68 -5.27 7.81 16.46
C ASP A 68 -5.44 7.76 14.94
N ALA A 69 -4.76 8.65 14.21
CA ALA A 69 -4.86 8.77 12.75
C ALA A 69 -3.64 8.19 11.99
N ARG A 70 -2.78 7.39 12.64
CA ARG A 70 -1.55 6.85 12.02
C ARG A 70 -1.18 5.47 12.56
N VAL A 71 -0.70 4.60 11.69
CA VAL A 71 -0.04 3.33 12.05
C VAL A 71 1.16 3.07 11.14
N SER A 72 2.26 2.61 11.72
CA SER A 72 3.45 2.15 10.98
C SER A 72 3.75 0.69 11.32
N LEU A 73 3.94 -0.13 10.29
CA LEU A 73 4.34 -1.52 10.41
C LEU A 73 5.65 -1.74 9.66
N THR A 74 6.56 -2.55 10.21
CA THR A 74 7.84 -2.89 9.57
C THR A 74 8.01 -4.40 9.42
N LEU A 75 8.74 -4.81 8.39
CA LEU A 75 9.25 -6.16 8.23
C LEU A 75 10.74 -6.10 7.83
N ILE A 76 11.46 -7.16 8.17
CA ILE A 76 12.88 -7.33 7.83
C ILE A 76 13.13 -8.69 7.19
N ASP A 77 14.27 -8.86 6.54
CA ASP A 77 14.68 -10.15 6.03
C ASP A 77 14.89 -11.20 7.15
N THR A 78 14.81 -12.46 6.75
CA THR A 78 15.06 -13.63 7.61
C THR A 78 16.06 -14.55 6.92
N PRO A 79 16.69 -15.50 7.63
CA PRO A 79 17.52 -16.51 6.99
C PRO A 79 16.82 -17.30 5.87
N LYS A 80 15.48 -17.40 5.90
CA LYS A 80 14.68 -18.05 4.85
C LYS A 80 14.50 -17.16 3.62
N SER A 81 14.11 -15.90 3.79
CA SER A 81 13.97 -14.97 2.67
C SER A 81 15.31 -14.66 2.04
N TYR A 82 16.37 -14.50 2.83
CA TYR A 82 17.73 -14.23 2.36
C TYR A 82 18.25 -15.31 1.39
N LYS A 83 17.87 -16.58 1.57
CA LYS A 83 18.25 -17.66 0.64
C LYS A 83 17.69 -17.47 -0.78
N LYS A 84 16.52 -16.82 -0.91
CA LYS A 84 15.83 -16.60 -2.18
C LYS A 84 16.04 -15.18 -2.72
N PHE A 85 16.13 -14.20 -1.83
CA PHE A 85 16.37 -12.80 -2.12
C PHE A 85 17.53 -12.33 -1.21
N PRO A 86 18.80 -12.50 -1.64
CA PRO A 86 19.98 -12.39 -0.78
C PRO A 86 20.39 -10.94 -0.51
N TYR A 87 19.50 -10.21 0.15
CA TYR A 87 19.68 -8.84 0.61
C TYR A 87 19.20 -8.72 2.05
N HIS A 88 19.94 -7.97 2.85
CA HIS A 88 19.46 -7.49 4.13
C HIS A 88 18.65 -6.22 3.92
N PHE A 89 17.38 -6.24 4.32
CA PHE A 89 16.47 -5.14 4.03
C PHE A 89 15.51 -4.88 5.19
N GLU A 90 15.01 -3.65 5.22
CA GLU A 90 13.89 -3.25 6.05
C GLU A 90 12.84 -2.56 5.17
N VAL A 91 11.58 -2.94 5.34
CA VAL A 91 10.43 -2.31 4.68
C VAL A 91 9.45 -1.89 5.75
N MET A 92 9.22 -0.59 5.85
CA MET A 92 8.20 -0.02 6.71
C MET A 92 7.11 0.62 5.86
N VAL A 93 5.85 0.27 6.12
CA VAL A 93 4.69 0.97 5.57
C VAL A 93 4.05 1.81 6.67
N THR A 94 3.65 3.03 6.34
CA THR A 94 2.89 3.90 7.22
C THR A 94 1.60 4.32 6.53
N TYR A 95 0.49 4.11 7.22
CA TYR A 95 -0.82 4.63 6.86
C TYR A 95 -1.12 5.82 7.78
N ALA A 96 -1.45 6.98 7.21
CA ALA A 96 -1.78 8.19 7.96
C ALA A 96 -2.98 8.90 7.33
N ILE A 97 -3.94 9.32 8.14
CA ILE A 97 -5.13 10.02 7.69
C ILE A 97 -5.01 11.51 8.03
N GLU A 98 -5.18 12.39 7.04
CA GLU A 98 -5.22 13.84 7.20
C GLU A 98 -6.44 14.39 6.45
N GLY A 99 -7.43 14.90 7.19
CA GLY A 99 -8.71 15.30 6.59
C GLY A 99 -9.36 14.13 5.85
N ASN A 100 -9.69 14.34 4.58
CA ASN A 100 -10.27 13.34 3.67
C ASN A 100 -9.21 12.56 2.88
N GLN A 101 -7.95 12.58 3.32
CA GLN A 101 -6.85 11.95 2.60
C GLN A 101 -6.22 10.82 3.42
N LEU A 102 -6.02 9.67 2.77
CA LEU A 102 -5.16 8.60 3.26
C LEU A 102 -3.79 8.71 2.57
N ASN A 103 -2.76 8.99 3.36
CA ASN A 103 -1.37 8.97 2.93
C ASN A 103 -0.74 7.62 3.26
N VAL A 104 -0.15 6.98 2.25
CA VAL A 104 0.61 5.73 2.38
C VAL A 104 2.07 5.99 2.02
N SER A 105 2.98 5.74 2.95
CA SER A 105 4.42 5.89 2.71
C SER A 105 5.17 4.60 2.98
N PHE A 106 6.04 4.21 2.06
CA PHE A 106 6.95 3.08 2.18
C PHE A 106 8.37 3.57 2.39
N TYR A 107 8.96 3.28 3.54
CA TYR A 107 10.38 3.47 3.78
C TYR A 107 11.09 2.14 3.54
N LEU A 108 12.00 2.12 2.57
CA LEU A 108 12.81 0.95 2.25
C LEU A 108 14.27 1.26 2.57
N LYS A 109 14.93 0.32 3.25
CA LYS A 109 16.36 0.40 3.56
C LYS A 109 17.07 -0.85 3.06
N ASN A 110 18.16 -0.65 2.32
CA ASN A 110 19.08 -1.70 1.91
C ASN A 110 20.28 -1.68 2.86
N ASN A 111 20.34 -2.66 3.77
CA ASN A 111 21.45 -2.86 4.70
C ASN A 111 22.57 -3.74 4.11
N SER A 112 22.48 -4.08 2.81
CA SER A 112 23.49 -4.88 2.12
C SER A 112 24.60 -4.01 1.56
N ASN A 113 25.77 -4.60 1.35
CA ASN A 113 26.93 -3.96 0.72
C ASN A 113 26.89 -3.97 -0.83
N LYS A 114 25.72 -4.25 -1.41
CA LYS A 114 25.46 -4.30 -2.86
C LYS A 114 24.11 -3.68 -3.19
N ASP A 115 23.99 -3.18 -4.41
CA ASP A 115 22.76 -2.56 -4.89
C ASP A 115 21.64 -3.60 -5.00
N MET A 116 20.45 -3.24 -4.52
CA MET A 116 19.30 -4.12 -4.38
C MET A 116 18.24 -3.75 -5.42
N PRO A 117 18.11 -4.51 -6.52
CA PRO A 117 16.97 -4.37 -7.41
C PRO A 117 15.71 -4.89 -6.72
N PHE A 118 14.60 -4.17 -6.85
CA PHE A 118 13.32 -4.56 -6.29
C PHE A 118 12.16 -3.99 -7.11
N SER A 119 10.97 -4.55 -6.90
CA SER A 119 9.73 -3.86 -7.21
C SER A 119 8.86 -3.77 -5.97
N LEU A 120 8.16 -2.65 -5.87
CA LEU A 120 7.27 -2.32 -4.77
C LEU A 120 5.89 -2.01 -5.35
N GLY A 121 4.86 -2.65 -4.81
CA GLY A 121 3.48 -2.48 -5.25
C GLY A 121 2.53 -2.19 -4.11
N PHE A 122 1.54 -1.34 -4.40
CA PHE A 122 0.32 -1.20 -3.62
C PHE A 122 -0.85 -1.49 -4.56
N LEU A 123 -1.44 -2.66 -4.40
CA LEU A 123 -2.41 -3.23 -5.34
C LEU A 123 -3.78 -3.14 -4.70
N MET A 124 -4.62 -2.26 -5.24
CA MET A 124 -5.95 -1.96 -4.70
C MET A 124 -7.03 -2.58 -5.61
N PRO A 125 -7.60 -3.74 -5.24
CA PRO A 125 -8.75 -4.28 -5.94
C PRO A 125 -9.97 -3.38 -5.71
N LEU A 126 -10.80 -3.23 -6.75
CA LEU A 126 -12.01 -2.41 -6.75
C LEU A 126 -13.19 -3.24 -7.30
N SER A 127 -14.40 -2.96 -6.84
CA SER A 127 -15.60 -3.63 -7.35
C SER A 127 -15.88 -3.26 -8.81
N GLN A 128 -16.78 -4.01 -9.48
CA GLN A 128 -17.13 -3.79 -10.89
C GLN A 128 -17.77 -2.42 -11.17
N GLU A 129 -18.29 -1.75 -10.15
CA GLU A 129 -18.94 -0.45 -10.27
C GLU A 129 -17.94 0.70 -10.40
N TRP A 130 -16.67 0.46 -10.03
CA TRP A 130 -15.62 1.46 -10.14
C TRP A 130 -15.07 1.57 -11.56
N GLN A 131 -14.96 2.82 -11.99
CA GLN A 131 -14.28 3.22 -13.21
C GLN A 131 -13.09 4.09 -12.86
N ALA A 132 -12.07 4.08 -13.71
CA ALA A 132 -10.88 4.87 -13.49
C ALA A 132 -10.42 5.59 -14.75
N GLN A 133 -9.94 6.82 -14.57
CA GLN A 133 -9.23 7.59 -15.59
C GLN A 133 -7.77 7.78 -15.14
N THR A 134 -6.84 7.29 -15.96
CA THR A 134 -5.40 7.43 -15.69
C THR A 134 -4.87 8.72 -16.28
N GLU A 135 -4.12 9.46 -15.46
CA GLU A 135 -3.40 10.69 -15.83
C GLU A 135 -1.95 10.60 -15.36
N LEU A 136 -1.13 11.59 -15.71
CA LEU A 136 0.25 11.63 -15.23
C LEU A 136 0.25 11.76 -13.69
N ASN A 137 0.85 10.77 -13.01
CA ASN A 137 0.96 10.71 -11.56
C ASN A 137 -0.38 10.70 -10.81
N LYS A 138 -1.49 10.39 -11.48
CA LYS A 138 -2.84 10.39 -10.90
C LYS A 138 -3.74 9.31 -11.50
N LEU A 139 -4.59 8.71 -10.67
CA LEU A 139 -5.72 7.89 -11.08
C LEU A 139 -6.99 8.46 -10.44
N VAL A 140 -7.93 8.91 -11.27
CA VAL A 140 -9.24 9.42 -10.83
C VAL A 140 -10.21 8.25 -10.82
N LEU A 141 -10.79 7.95 -9.67
CA LEU A 141 -11.73 6.86 -9.45
C LEU A 141 -13.14 7.41 -9.29
N THR A 142 -14.08 6.87 -10.06
CA THR A 142 -15.51 7.18 -9.96
C THR A 142 -16.26 5.89 -9.67
N GLY A 143 -17.00 5.89 -8.57
CA GLY A 143 -17.71 4.72 -8.06
C GLY A 143 -19.22 4.96 -7.94
N PRO A 144 -19.92 4.02 -7.28
CA PRO A 144 -21.36 4.10 -7.09
C PRO A 144 -21.77 5.23 -6.14
N GLU A 145 -23.05 5.60 -6.17
CA GLU A 145 -23.67 6.54 -5.22
C GLU A 145 -22.95 7.91 -5.11
N ASN A 146 -22.33 8.37 -6.21
CA ASN A 146 -21.51 9.59 -6.31
C ASN A 146 -20.21 9.59 -5.49
N HIS A 147 -19.75 8.42 -5.02
CA HIS A 147 -18.45 8.32 -4.39
C HIS A 147 -17.35 8.38 -5.44
N SER A 148 -16.30 9.15 -5.14
CA SER A 148 -15.13 9.24 -5.99
C SER A 148 -13.89 9.49 -5.15
N GLY A 149 -12.73 9.36 -5.78
CA GLY A 149 -11.48 9.73 -5.13
C GLY A 149 -10.32 9.75 -6.12
N GLU A 150 -9.18 10.23 -5.65
CA GLU A 150 -7.99 10.43 -6.47
C GLU A 150 -6.78 9.77 -5.80
N LEU A 151 -6.19 8.80 -6.49
CA LEU A 151 -4.88 8.26 -6.14
C LEU A 151 -3.80 9.08 -6.83
N THR A 152 -2.78 9.54 -6.10
CA THR A 152 -1.69 10.35 -6.65
C THR A 152 -0.33 9.89 -6.13
N SER A 153 0.66 9.87 -7.00
CA SER A 153 2.04 9.55 -6.65
C SER A 153 3.02 9.99 -7.73
N THR A 154 4.18 10.50 -7.32
CA THR A 154 5.35 10.70 -8.20
C THR A 154 6.37 9.56 -8.12
N ASP A 155 6.18 8.61 -7.19
CA ASP A 155 7.09 7.49 -6.93
C ASP A 155 6.62 6.19 -7.59
N PHE A 156 5.31 6.07 -7.84
CA PHE A 156 4.67 4.90 -8.42
C PHE A 156 4.09 5.22 -9.80
N LYS A 157 4.23 4.26 -10.72
CA LYS A 157 3.41 4.24 -11.93
C LYS A 157 2.01 3.76 -11.55
N LEU A 158 1.02 4.61 -11.75
CA LEU A 158 -0.39 4.32 -11.49
C LEU A 158 -1.07 3.79 -12.74
N GLN A 159 -1.76 2.66 -12.63
CA GLN A 159 -2.52 2.03 -13.71
C GLN A 159 -3.80 1.43 -13.15
N PHE A 160 -4.82 1.36 -13.99
CA PHE A 160 -6.04 0.60 -13.69
C PHE A 160 -6.25 -0.47 -14.75
N ALA A 161 -6.28 -1.73 -14.33
CA ALA A 161 -6.50 -2.87 -15.19
C ALA A 161 -7.14 -4.01 -14.39
N ASP A 162 -7.99 -4.82 -15.02
CA ASP A 162 -8.62 -6.00 -14.41
C ASP A 162 -9.28 -5.71 -13.04
N GLN A 163 -9.96 -4.56 -12.93
CA GLN A 163 -10.57 -4.05 -11.69
C GLN A 163 -9.60 -3.85 -10.53
N LYS A 164 -8.33 -3.52 -10.82
CA LYS A 164 -7.30 -3.22 -9.84
C LYS A 164 -6.63 -1.90 -10.16
N ALA A 165 -6.55 -1.03 -9.15
CA ALA A 165 -5.70 0.14 -9.17
C ALA A 165 -4.31 -0.26 -8.68
N ASP A 166 -3.39 -0.43 -9.62
CA ASP A 166 -2.02 -0.85 -9.37
C ASP A 166 -1.10 0.36 -9.29
N CYS A 167 -0.47 0.53 -8.13
CA CYS A 167 0.59 1.50 -7.91
C CYS A 167 1.92 0.76 -7.81
N VAL A 168 2.73 0.76 -8.87
CA VAL A 168 3.94 -0.08 -8.93
C VAL A 168 5.17 0.75 -9.27
N CYS A 169 6.27 0.46 -8.58
CA CYS A 169 7.59 0.99 -8.83
C CYS A 169 8.56 -0.18 -9.01
N GLU A 170 9.46 -0.10 -9.98
CA GLU A 170 10.55 -1.05 -10.17
C GLU A 170 11.85 -0.24 -10.33
N THR A 171 12.80 -0.50 -9.44
CA THR A 171 14.05 0.27 -9.40
C THR A 171 15.13 -0.46 -8.60
N THR A 172 16.26 0.19 -8.41
CA THR A 172 17.38 -0.31 -7.61
C THR A 172 17.64 0.64 -6.45
N LEU A 173 17.71 0.09 -5.23
CA LEU A 173 18.15 0.81 -4.05
C LEU A 173 19.65 0.59 -3.85
N ASN A 174 20.44 1.65 -3.79
CA ASN A 174 21.89 1.56 -3.66
C ASN A 174 22.28 0.79 -2.38
N LYS A 175 23.47 0.20 -2.35
CA LYS A 175 24.03 -0.39 -1.12
C LYS A 175 24.01 0.60 0.04
N GLU A 176 23.75 0.10 1.25
CA GLU A 176 23.78 0.87 2.50
C GLU A 176 22.99 2.20 2.41
N SER A 177 21.84 2.17 1.74
CA SER A 177 21.01 3.36 1.50
C SER A 177 19.55 3.10 1.83
N ASP A 178 18.78 4.18 1.93
CA ASP A 178 17.34 4.15 2.11
C ASP A 178 16.62 5.11 1.17
N ARG A 179 15.33 4.85 0.96
CA ARG A 179 14.44 5.71 0.19
C ARG A 179 13.01 5.59 0.68
N THR A 180 12.29 6.71 0.64
CA THR A 180 10.83 6.74 0.89
C THR A 180 10.07 6.87 -0.42
N PHE A 181 8.98 6.12 -0.56
CA PHE A 181 8.03 6.17 -1.67
C PHE A 181 6.65 6.55 -1.14
N LYS A 182 5.94 7.45 -1.82
CA LYS A 182 4.67 7.99 -1.31
C LYS A 182 3.53 7.81 -2.30
N LEU A 183 2.36 7.50 -1.76
CA LEU A 183 1.07 7.46 -2.44
C LEU A 183 0.05 8.18 -1.55
N SER A 184 -0.88 8.89 -2.18
CA SER A 184 -1.98 9.54 -1.48
C SER A 184 -3.29 9.18 -2.14
N PHE A 185 -4.31 8.87 -1.34
CA PHE A 185 -5.69 8.67 -1.77
C PHE A 185 -6.58 9.76 -1.15
N THR A 186 -7.07 10.67 -1.98
CA THR A 186 -8.00 11.73 -1.56
C THR A 186 -9.42 11.30 -1.85
N ILE A 187 -10.30 11.39 -0.85
CA ILE A 187 -11.68 10.94 -0.91
C ILE A 187 -12.64 12.12 -1.12
N ALA A 188 -13.56 12.04 -2.09
CA ALA A 188 -14.59 13.05 -2.34
C ALA A 188 -15.93 12.66 -1.71
#